data_AF-A0A0B1TD82-F1
#
_entry.id   AF-A0A0B1TD82-F1
#
_cell.length_a   1.000
_cell.length_b   1.000
_cell.length_c   1.000
_cell.angle_alpha   90.00
_cell.angle_beta   90.00
_cell.angle_gamma   90.00
#
_symmetry.space_group_name_H-M   'P 1'
#
loop_
_entity.id
_entity.type
_entity.pdbx_description
1 polymer ?
#
loop_
_entity_poly.entity_id
_entity_poly.type
_entity_poly.pdbx_seq_one_letter_code
_entity_poly.pdbx_strand_id
1 'polypeptide(L)'
;MSLIFFREVKEAWIREKYESKRFLPSLRVDATVGTQLVAAVIARDVAEVSLLLARASPEDVNTTVSGARDRRSPLHLACSIGSLAILQLLLWNNADIRALDEQGRSGLWHARNSGFKECADMLLTAGLDANYGMPSSSVRDSTHSPPLPEK
;
A
#
# COMPACT_ATOMS: atom_id res chain seq x y z
N MET A 1 49.42 -1.40 -6.79
CA MET A 1 48.63 -0.16 -6.92
C MET A 1 47.37 -0.31 -7.82
N SER A 2 47.01 -1.51 -8.34
CA SER A 2 45.92 -1.63 -9.34
C SER A 2 44.62 -2.31 -8.90
N LEU A 3 44.58 -3.06 -7.78
CA LEU A 3 43.35 -3.75 -7.34
C LEU A 3 42.46 -2.86 -6.45
N ILE A 4 43.07 -2.02 -5.61
CA ILE A 4 42.37 -1.11 -4.70
C ILE A 4 41.68 0.01 -5.49
N PHE A 5 42.37 0.59 -6.48
CA PHE A 5 41.83 1.65 -7.34
C PHE A 5 40.64 1.19 -8.19
N PHE A 6 40.70 -0.03 -8.75
CA PHE A 6 39.60 -0.59 -9.53
C PHE A 6 38.38 -0.95 -8.66
N ARG A 7 38.63 -1.35 -7.41
CA ARG A 7 37.58 -1.60 -6.43
C ARG A 7 36.89 -0.30 -6.02
N GLU A 8 37.64 0.77 -5.73
CA GLU A 8 37.10 2.08 -5.35
C GLU A 8 36.24 2.69 -6.46
N VAL A 9 36.67 2.59 -7.74
CA VAL A 9 35.89 3.12 -8.88
C VAL A 9 34.57 2.34 -9.06
N LYS A 10 34.59 1.01 -8.91
CA LYS A 10 33.36 0.20 -8.96
C LYS A 10 32.42 0.53 -7.80
N GLU A 11 32.96 0.65 -6.59
CA GLU A 11 32.17 1.02 -5.41
C GLU A 11 31.57 2.43 -5.58
N ALA A 12 32.34 3.40 -6.08
CA ALA A 12 31.85 4.74 -6.40
C ALA A 12 30.74 4.71 -7.45
N TRP A 13 30.89 3.94 -8.53
CA TRP A 13 29.87 3.82 -9.57
C TRP A 13 28.58 3.16 -9.05
N ILE A 14 28.70 2.15 -8.19
CA ILE A 14 27.55 1.51 -7.52
C ILE A 14 26.85 2.51 -6.61
N ARG A 15 27.59 3.26 -5.79
CA ARG A 15 27.02 4.32 -4.94
C ARG A 15 26.32 5.39 -5.77
N GLU A 16 26.93 5.84 -6.85
CA GLU A 16 26.37 6.89 -7.69
C GLU A 16 25.09 6.45 -8.43
N LYS A 17 25.03 5.16 -8.79
CA LYS A 17 23.86 4.55 -9.42
C LYS A 17 22.72 4.30 -8.43
N TYR A 18 23.02 3.77 -7.24
CA TYR A 18 22.00 3.27 -6.31
C TYR A 18 21.75 4.18 -5.11
N GLU A 19 22.77 4.88 -4.60
CA GLU A 19 22.63 5.87 -3.51
C GLU A 19 22.29 7.26 -4.06
N SER A 20 23.02 7.75 -5.07
CA SER A 20 22.78 9.09 -5.63
C SER A 20 21.60 9.14 -6.60
N LYS A 21 21.02 7.99 -6.97
CA LYS A 21 19.85 7.86 -7.85
C LYS A 21 20.00 8.62 -9.18
N ARG A 22 21.25 8.81 -9.62
CA ARG A 22 21.64 9.74 -10.70
C ARG A 22 21.00 9.41 -12.06
N PHE A 23 20.68 8.14 -12.28
CA PHE A 23 20.17 7.63 -13.57
C PHE A 23 18.67 7.37 -13.58
N LEU A 24 17.95 7.67 -12.48
CA LEU A 24 16.51 7.50 -12.46
C LEU A 24 15.84 8.60 -13.32
N PRO A 25 14.82 8.26 -14.15
CA PRO A 25 14.03 9.24 -14.91
C PRO A 25 13.52 10.39 -14.03
N SER A 26 13.48 11.61 -14.57
CA SER A 26 12.93 12.78 -13.85
C SER A 26 11.46 12.57 -13.52
N LEU A 27 11.08 12.88 -12.28
CA LEU A 27 9.68 12.87 -11.86
C LEU A 27 8.93 14.03 -12.50
N ARG A 28 7.59 13.92 -12.59
CA ARG A 28 6.76 15.07 -12.94
C ARG A 28 6.82 16.09 -11.81
N VAL A 29 6.85 17.38 -12.14
CA VAL A 29 7.05 18.48 -11.19
C VAL A 29 5.72 19.10 -10.74
N ASP A 30 4.62 18.70 -11.37
CA ASP A 30 3.27 19.25 -11.23
C ASP A 30 2.51 18.73 -10.00
N ALA A 31 2.97 17.66 -9.36
CA ALA A 31 2.33 17.08 -8.18
C ALA A 31 3.35 16.52 -7.17
N THR A 32 2.94 16.34 -5.91
CA THR A 32 3.79 15.69 -4.90
C THR A 32 4.05 14.22 -5.24
N VAL A 33 5.13 13.64 -4.73
CA VAL A 33 5.48 12.22 -4.97
C VAL A 33 4.36 11.31 -4.48
N GLY A 34 3.80 11.56 -3.29
CA GLY A 34 2.62 10.84 -2.80
C GLY A 34 1.42 10.90 -3.76
N THR A 35 1.08 12.08 -4.29
CA THR A 35 -0.04 12.22 -5.24
C THR A 35 0.21 11.43 -6.52
N GLN A 36 1.43 11.50 -7.06
CA GLN A 36 1.82 10.72 -8.24
C GLN A 36 1.78 9.21 -7.94
N LEU A 37 2.19 8.80 -6.74
CA LEU A 37 2.18 7.40 -6.31
C LEU A 37 0.76 6.86 -6.27
N VAL A 38 -0.18 7.60 -5.70
CA VAL A 38 -1.61 7.25 -5.69
C VAL A 38 -2.13 7.07 -7.12
N ALA A 39 -1.84 8.01 -8.02
CA ALA A 39 -2.28 7.93 -9.41
C ALA A 39 -1.69 6.70 -10.14
N ALA A 40 -0.40 6.42 -9.96
CA ALA A 40 0.27 5.27 -10.56
C ALA A 40 -0.29 3.94 -10.04
N VAL A 41 -0.62 3.85 -8.75
CA VAL A 41 -1.30 2.67 -8.17
C VAL A 41 -2.66 2.44 -8.81
N ILE A 42 -3.48 3.48 -8.94
CA ILE A 42 -4.81 3.40 -9.59
C ILE A 42 -4.67 2.96 -11.06
N ALA A 43 -3.68 3.50 -11.77
CA ALA A 43 -3.37 3.12 -13.14
C ALA A 43 -2.76 1.72 -13.29
N ARG A 44 -2.41 1.05 -12.18
CA ARG A 44 -1.70 -0.24 -12.14
C ARG A 44 -0.32 -0.18 -12.83
N ASP A 45 0.29 1.01 -12.88
CA ASP A 45 1.61 1.19 -13.50
C ASP A 45 2.72 0.80 -12.51
N VAL A 46 3.12 -0.46 -12.57
CA VAL A 46 4.18 -1.01 -11.70
C VAL A 46 5.52 -0.30 -11.90
N ALA A 47 5.81 0.16 -13.12
CA ALA A 47 7.08 0.81 -13.43
C ALA A 47 7.12 2.22 -12.81
N GLU A 48 6.05 3.00 -12.97
CA GLU A 48 5.93 4.32 -12.36
C GLU A 48 5.87 4.22 -10.82
N VAL A 49 5.14 3.25 -10.27
CA VAL A 49 5.16 2.96 -8.82
C VAL A 49 6.58 2.69 -8.33
N SER A 50 7.33 1.82 -9.02
CA SER A 50 8.70 1.49 -8.63
C SER A 50 9.62 2.70 -8.67
N LEU A 51 9.48 3.54 -9.70
CA LEU A 51 10.25 4.78 -9.87
C LEU A 51 9.95 5.80 -8.76
N LEU A 52 8.68 5.95 -8.41
CA LEU A 52 8.22 6.88 -7.38
C LEU A 52 8.67 6.41 -5.99
N LEU A 53 8.52 5.12 -5.69
CA LEU A 53 8.97 4.53 -4.42
C LEU A 53 10.48 4.66 -4.23
N ALA A 54 11.27 4.57 -5.30
CA ALA A 54 12.71 4.81 -5.23
C ALA A 54 13.07 6.23 -4.73
N ARG A 55 12.14 7.18 -4.73
CA ARG A 55 12.34 8.57 -4.26
C ARG A 55 11.40 8.99 -3.14
N ALA A 56 10.42 8.17 -2.81
CA ALA A 56 9.40 8.47 -1.80
C ALA A 56 10.02 8.54 -0.40
N SER A 57 9.59 9.53 0.37
CA SER A 57 9.76 9.55 1.82
C SER A 57 8.73 8.60 2.49
N PRO A 58 8.89 8.23 3.77
CA PRO A 58 7.88 7.46 4.49
C PRO A 58 6.49 8.12 4.50
N GLU A 59 6.44 9.45 4.48
CA GLU A 59 5.20 10.23 4.39
C GLU A 59 4.54 10.08 3.01
N ASP A 60 5.34 10.02 1.94
CA ASP A 60 4.82 9.82 0.58
C ASP A 60 4.22 8.42 0.39
N VAL A 61 4.88 7.38 0.93
CA VAL A 61 4.39 5.99 0.82
C VAL A 61 3.04 5.82 1.53
N ASN A 62 2.87 6.51 2.65
CA ASN A 62 1.68 6.46 3.50
C ASN A 62 0.70 7.61 3.27
N THR A 63 0.88 8.34 2.16
CA THR A 63 -0.05 9.39 1.76
C THR A 63 -1.47 8.83 1.64
N THR A 64 -2.47 9.70 1.72
CA THR A 64 -3.87 9.31 1.49
C THR A 64 -4.43 10.05 0.30
N VAL A 65 -5.43 9.47 -0.37
CA VAL A 65 -6.15 10.15 -1.45
C VAL A 65 -6.63 11.52 -0.96
N SER A 66 -6.30 12.58 -1.71
CA SER A 66 -6.73 13.94 -1.40
C SER A 66 -8.23 14.10 -1.68
N GLY A 67 -9.06 13.93 -0.65
CA GLY A 67 -10.49 14.17 -0.72
C GLY A 67 -11.13 14.07 0.67
N ALA A 68 -12.06 14.98 0.99
CA ALA A 68 -12.63 15.15 2.34
C ALA A 68 -13.34 13.91 2.94
N ARG A 69 -13.45 12.79 2.20
CA ARG A 69 -14.18 11.59 2.61
C ARG A 69 -13.47 10.27 2.30
N ASP A 70 -12.24 10.32 1.76
CA ASP A 70 -11.53 9.12 1.31
C ASP A 70 -10.07 9.15 1.77
N ARG A 71 -9.78 8.66 2.99
CA ARG A 71 -8.40 8.49 3.50
C ARG A 71 -7.77 7.16 3.10
N ARG A 72 -8.09 6.62 1.92
CA ARG A 72 -7.40 5.43 1.44
C ARG A 72 -5.95 5.76 1.13
N SER A 73 -5.03 4.95 1.66
CA SER A 73 -3.61 4.98 1.32
C SER A 73 -3.32 4.16 0.04
N PRO A 74 -2.14 4.31 -0.60
CA PRO A 74 -1.68 3.44 -1.68
C PRO A 74 -1.88 1.94 -1.40
N LEU A 75 -1.67 1.50 -0.15
CA LEU A 75 -1.86 0.11 0.25
C LEU A 75 -3.33 -0.32 0.16
N HIS A 76 -4.27 0.50 0.63
CA HIS A 76 -5.71 0.23 0.49
C HIS A 76 -6.11 0.10 -0.98
N LEU A 77 -5.61 1.02 -1.81
CA LEU A 77 -5.89 1.02 -3.25
C LEU A 77 -5.34 -0.24 -3.91
N ALA A 78 -4.08 -0.61 -3.65
CA ALA A 78 -3.45 -1.83 -4.16
C ALA A 78 -4.25 -3.09 -3.81
N CYS A 79 -4.76 -3.18 -2.58
CA CYS A 79 -5.63 -4.26 -2.13
C CYS A 79 -6.99 -4.26 -2.84
N SER A 80 -7.59 -3.09 -3.05
CA SER A 80 -8.87 -2.93 -3.74
C SER A 80 -8.82 -3.23 -5.23
N ILE A 81 -7.66 -3.09 -5.89
CA ILE A 81 -7.46 -3.42 -7.32
C ILE A 81 -6.92 -4.84 -7.53
N GLY A 82 -6.47 -5.50 -6.46
CA GLY A 82 -5.90 -6.85 -6.51
C GLY A 82 -4.50 -6.93 -7.09
N SER A 83 -3.71 -5.85 -7.00
CA SER A 83 -2.36 -5.83 -7.56
C SER A 83 -1.35 -6.32 -6.54
N LEU A 84 -1.11 -7.64 -6.52
CA LEU A 84 -0.16 -8.28 -5.61
C LEU A 84 1.25 -7.69 -5.73
N ALA A 85 1.69 -7.41 -6.97
CA ALA A 85 3.01 -6.84 -7.22
C ALA A 85 3.16 -5.44 -6.60
N ILE A 86 2.15 -4.58 -6.78
CA ILE A 86 2.16 -3.22 -6.20
C ILE A 86 2.07 -3.30 -4.68
N LEU A 87 1.22 -4.17 -4.13
CA LEU A 87 1.11 -4.38 -2.69
C LEU A 87 2.48 -4.78 -2.10
N GLN A 88 3.17 -5.72 -2.74
CA GLN A 88 4.49 -6.16 -2.30
C GLN A 88 5.53 -5.03 -2.34
N LEU A 89 5.55 -4.24 -3.42
CA LEU A 89 6.43 -3.07 -3.53
C LEU A 89 6.18 -2.04 -2.42
N LEU A 90 4.91 -1.76 -2.11
CA LEU A 90 4.54 -0.84 -1.04
C LEU A 90 5.00 -1.37 0.33
N LEU A 91 4.78 -2.65 0.63
CA LEU A 91 5.20 -3.27 1.89
C LEU A 91 6.73 -3.26 2.05
N TRP A 92 7.48 -3.53 0.98
CA TRP A 92 8.95 -3.42 0.99
C TRP A 92 9.46 -2.01 1.22
N ASN A 93 8.66 -0.99 0.89
CA ASN A 93 8.96 0.41 1.13
C ASN A 93 8.26 0.94 2.40
N ASN A 94 8.00 0.07 3.38
CA ASN A 94 7.47 0.44 4.69
C ASN A 94 6.09 1.14 4.66
N ALA A 95 5.23 0.76 3.71
CA ALA A 95 3.81 1.10 3.80
C ALA A 95 3.21 0.55 5.10
N ASP A 96 2.39 1.36 5.77
CA ASP A 96 1.72 1.00 7.00
C ASP A 96 0.60 0.00 6.72
N ILE A 97 0.89 -1.26 7.05
CA ILE A 97 -0.05 -2.37 6.94
C ILE A 97 -1.28 -2.22 7.85
N ARG A 98 -1.17 -1.42 8.91
CA ARG A 98 -2.24 -1.13 9.87
C ARG A 98 -2.97 0.17 9.57
N ALA A 99 -2.71 0.82 8.44
CA ALA A 99 -3.47 1.99 8.03
C ALA A 99 -4.97 1.66 7.94
N LEU A 100 -5.81 2.61 8.36
CA LEU A 100 -7.26 2.54 8.28
C LEU A 100 -7.79 3.72 7.47
N ASP A 101 -8.74 3.47 6.59
CA ASP A 101 -9.45 4.53 5.87
C ASP A 101 -10.41 5.32 6.79
N GLU A 102 -11.16 6.28 6.21
CA GLU A 102 -12.15 7.07 6.97
C GLU A 102 -13.28 6.23 7.59
N GLN A 103 -13.54 5.02 7.07
CA GLN A 103 -14.57 4.12 7.58
C GLN A 103 -13.99 3.08 8.56
N GLY A 104 -12.72 3.23 8.96
CA GLY A 104 -12.04 2.28 9.83
C GLY A 104 -11.73 0.95 9.16
N ARG A 105 -11.67 0.91 7.82
CA ARG A 105 -11.42 -0.31 7.05
C ARG A 105 -9.95 -0.43 6.72
N SER A 106 -9.38 -1.62 6.91
CA SER A 106 -7.98 -1.92 6.60
C SER A 106 -7.79 -2.36 5.15
N GLY A 107 -6.53 -2.40 4.68
CA GLY A 107 -6.19 -3.03 3.40
C GLY A 107 -6.72 -4.47 3.26
N LEU A 108 -6.76 -5.23 4.36
CA LEU A 108 -7.31 -6.59 4.38
C LEU A 108 -8.81 -6.61 4.09
N TRP A 109 -9.56 -5.65 4.64
CA TRP A 109 -10.98 -5.50 4.31
C TRP A 109 -11.17 -5.26 2.82
N HIS A 110 -10.38 -4.35 2.22
CA HIS A 110 -10.48 -4.04 0.78
C HIS A 110 -10.14 -5.25 -0.10
N ALA A 111 -9.09 -6.00 0.23
CA ALA A 111 -8.72 -7.23 -0.49
C ALA A 111 -9.84 -8.27 -0.44
N ARG A 112 -10.40 -8.53 0.74
CA ARG A 112 -11.49 -9.51 0.93
C ARG A 112 -12.79 -9.07 0.27
N ASN A 113 -13.21 -7.83 0.48
CA ASN A 113 -14.43 -7.28 -0.11
C ASN A 113 -14.39 -7.29 -1.64
N SER A 114 -13.20 -7.15 -2.22
CA SER A 114 -12.99 -7.19 -3.68
C SER A 114 -12.67 -8.59 -4.23
N GLY A 115 -12.55 -9.61 -3.36
CA GLY A 115 -12.29 -11.00 -3.76
C GLY A 115 -10.84 -11.35 -4.10
N PHE A 116 -9.87 -10.49 -3.76
CA PHE A 116 -8.45 -10.71 -4.05
C PHE A 116 -7.75 -11.47 -2.94
N LYS A 117 -7.88 -12.80 -2.97
CA LYS A 117 -7.39 -13.70 -1.93
C LYS A 117 -5.87 -13.61 -1.74
N GLU A 118 -5.10 -13.53 -2.82
CA GLU A 118 -3.64 -13.48 -2.76
C GLU A 118 -3.13 -12.22 -2.03
N CYS A 119 -3.81 -11.09 -2.24
CA CYS A 119 -3.51 -9.85 -1.51
C CYS A 119 -3.86 -9.99 -0.03
N ALA A 120 -5.00 -10.62 0.29
CA ALA A 120 -5.39 -10.88 1.67
C ALA A 120 -4.37 -11.81 2.37
N ASP A 121 -3.97 -12.90 1.72
CA ASP A 121 -3.02 -13.88 2.25
C ASP A 121 -1.63 -13.23 2.49
N MET A 122 -1.20 -12.33 1.59
CA MET A 122 0.04 -11.57 1.78
C MET A 122 0.00 -10.68 3.03
N LEU A 123 -1.11 -9.97 3.28
CA LEU A 123 -1.26 -9.13 4.46
C LEU A 123 -1.28 -9.95 5.76
N LEU A 124 -1.96 -11.10 5.76
CA LEU A 124 -1.99 -12.02 6.89
C LEU A 124 -0.60 -12.60 7.18
N THR A 125 0.13 -13.00 6.13
CA THR A 125 1.50 -13.51 6.25
C THR A 125 2.47 -12.43 6.77
N ALA A 126 2.21 -11.16 6.45
CA ALA A 126 2.94 -10.02 6.99
C ALA A 126 2.57 -9.70 8.46
N GLY A 127 1.74 -10.51 9.12
CA GLY A 127 1.44 -10.41 10.55
C GLY A 127 0.25 -9.52 10.89
N LEU A 128 -0.58 -9.15 9.91
CA LEU A 128 -1.83 -8.44 10.17
C LEU A 128 -2.87 -9.41 10.73
N ASP A 129 -3.56 -9.02 11.80
CA ASP A 129 -4.63 -9.83 12.39
C ASP A 129 -5.81 -9.99 11.41
N ALA A 130 -6.40 -11.18 11.38
CA ALA A 130 -7.44 -11.54 10.43
C ALA A 130 -8.74 -10.73 10.56
N ASN A 131 -8.96 -10.07 11.69
CA ASN A 131 -10.13 -9.25 11.97
C ASN A 131 -9.79 -7.74 12.03
N TYR A 132 -8.52 -7.37 11.79
CA TYR A 132 -8.09 -5.97 11.88
C TYR A 132 -8.77 -5.09 10.82
N GLY A 133 -9.41 -4.00 11.27
CA GLY A 133 -10.13 -3.08 10.39
C GLY A 133 -11.26 -3.73 9.59
N MET A 134 -11.83 -4.82 10.10
CA MET A 134 -13.12 -5.32 9.63
C MET A 134 -14.22 -4.56 10.40
N PRO A 135 -15.35 -4.20 9.76
CA PRO A 135 -16.49 -3.70 10.51
C PRO A 135 -16.89 -4.79 11.51
N SER A 136 -17.04 -4.41 12.78
CA SER A 136 -17.63 -5.31 13.77
C SER A 136 -18.93 -5.83 13.17
N SER A 137 -19.07 -7.15 13.08
CA SER A 137 -20.38 -7.76 12.87
C SER A 137 -21.18 -7.49 14.14
N SER A 138 -21.65 -6.26 14.32
CA SER A 138 -22.66 -5.95 15.32
C SER A 138 -23.89 -6.75 14.94
N VAL A 139 -24.03 -7.89 15.61
CA VAL A 139 -25.29 -8.50 16.00
C VAL A 139 -26.27 -8.66 14.83
N ARG A 140 -26.23 -9.83 14.18
CA ARG A 140 -27.51 -10.38 13.75
C ARG A 140 -28.30 -10.57 15.04
N ASP A 141 -29.24 -9.67 15.30
CA ASP A 141 -30.22 -9.79 16.39
C ASP A 141 -31.07 -11.03 16.09
N SER A 142 -30.54 -12.18 16.44
CA SER A 142 -31.32 -13.38 16.70
C SER A 142 -31.99 -13.18 18.05
N THR A 143 -33.17 -12.55 18.06
CA THR A 143 -34.35 -12.86 18.92
C THR A 143 -35.28 -11.64 19.08
N HIS A 144 -36.15 -11.39 18.10
CA HIS A 144 -37.47 -10.86 18.43
C HIS A 144 -38.53 -11.41 17.48
N SER A 145 -38.83 -12.70 17.65
CA SER A 145 -40.18 -13.19 17.30
C SER A 145 -41.11 -12.71 18.42
N PRO A 146 -42.17 -11.93 18.12
CA PRO A 146 -43.14 -11.56 19.14
C PRO A 146 -43.88 -12.82 19.65
N PRO A 147 -44.24 -12.90 20.94
CA PRO A 147 -44.97 -14.06 21.45
C PRO A 147 -46.33 -14.16 20.78
N LEU A 148 -46.69 -15.38 20.35
CA LEU A 148 -48.01 -15.71 19.81
C LEU A 148 -49.08 -15.48 20.91
N PRO A 149 -50.27 -14.96 20.56
CA PRO A 149 -51.34 -14.78 21.54
C PRO A 149 -51.86 -16.15 22.00
N GLU A 150 -51.93 -16.34 23.32
CA GLU A 150 -52.55 -17.50 23.95
C GLU A 150 -54.05 -17.53 23.64
N LYS A 151 -54.58 -18.73 23.33
CA LYS A 151 -56.02 -18.99 23.24
C LYS A 151 -56.56 -19.41 24.59
#